data_AF-A0AAD8IJ16-F1
#
_entry.id   AF-A0AAD8IJ16-F1
#
_cell.length_a   1.000
_cell.length_b   1.000
_cell.length_c   1.000
_cell.angle_alpha   90.00
_cell.angle_beta   90.00
_cell.angle_gamma   90.00
#
_symmetry.space_group_name_H-M   'P 1'
#
loop_
_entity.id
_entity.type
_entity.pdbx_description
1 polymer ?
#
loop_
_entity_poly.entity_id
_entity_poly.type
_entity_poly.pdbx_seq_one_letter_code
_entity_poly.pdbx_strand_id
1 'polypeptide(L)'
;MHHKTDPQCLDWRIESPYWTSKSSEYPESTTVYAHLLPNESHNFMAIIVCFQRPWRMNIQFSVKNTTSGFIWSSCGPDIFIYGSLMVIVPKSIFSVTDDDHRIELTNTDHSVEIVGIHLLRTREQK
;
A
#
# COMPACT_ATOMS: atom_id res chain seq x y z
N MET A 1 36.68 15.49 21.49
CA MET A 1 36.07 14.22 21.03
C MET A 1 34.65 14.55 20.59
N HIS A 2 34.40 14.63 19.29
CA HIS A 2 33.11 15.02 18.73
C HIS A 2 32.15 13.82 18.76
N HIS A 3 31.09 13.88 19.58
CA HIS A 3 29.90 13.08 19.34
C HIS A 3 28.91 13.93 18.54
N LYS A 4 29.04 13.85 17.21
CA LYS A 4 27.96 14.22 16.28
C LYS A 4 27.17 12.95 16.02
N THR A 5 25.98 12.87 16.57
CA THR A 5 24.93 11.96 16.10
C THR A 5 23.62 12.65 16.38
N ASP A 6 23.31 13.67 15.58
CA ASP A 6 21.91 13.97 15.31
C ASP A 6 21.46 12.88 14.33
N PRO A 7 20.55 11.96 14.73
CA PRO A 7 19.85 11.20 13.73
C PRO A 7 19.02 12.23 12.98
N GLN A 8 19.35 12.47 11.71
CA GLN A 8 18.43 13.14 10.80
C GLN A 8 17.14 12.30 10.85
N CYS A 9 16.17 12.75 11.64
CA CYS A 9 14.84 12.18 11.63
C CYS A 9 14.34 12.43 10.21
N LEU A 10 14.32 11.38 9.38
CA LEU A 10 13.75 11.45 8.05
C LEU A 10 12.35 12.02 8.23
N ASP A 11 12.12 13.23 7.76
CA ASP A 11 10.82 13.86 7.85
C ASP A 11 9.93 13.11 6.85
N TRP A 12 9.08 12.23 7.36
CA TRP A 12 8.19 11.41 6.55
C TRP A 12 6.75 11.91 6.68
N ARG A 13 5.97 11.70 5.62
CA ARG A 13 4.55 12.05 5.57
C ARG A 13 3.74 10.87 5.06
N ILE A 14 2.60 10.65 5.70
CA ILE A 14 1.56 9.74 5.21
C ILE A 14 0.53 10.57 4.48
N GLU A 15 0.23 10.18 3.24
CA GLU A 15 -0.76 10.84 2.41
C GLU A 15 -1.77 9.82 1.90
N SER A 16 -3.06 10.15 2.02
CA SER A 16 -4.11 9.34 1.39
C SER A 16 -4.17 9.72 -0.10
N PRO A 17 -3.80 8.82 -1.02
CA PRO A 17 -4.01 9.08 -2.43
C PRO A 17 -5.50 9.16 -2.72
N TYR A 18 -5.84 9.85 -3.80
CA TYR A 18 -7.16 9.64 -4.38
C TYR A 18 -7.25 8.17 -4.81
N TRP A 19 -8.29 7.48 -4.38
CA TRP A 19 -8.48 6.07 -4.66
C TRP A 19 -9.90 5.78 -5.10
N THR A 20 -10.04 4.84 -6.02
CA THR A 20 -11.33 4.47 -6.61
C THR A 20 -11.51 2.96 -6.53
N SER A 21 -12.64 2.53 -5.98
CA SER A 21 -13.01 1.11 -5.93
C SER A 21 -13.77 0.72 -7.19
N LYS A 22 -13.37 -0.38 -7.83
CA LYS A 22 -14.16 -1.04 -8.86
C LYS A 22 -14.52 -2.44 -8.36
N SER A 23 -15.82 -2.73 -8.29
CA SER A 23 -16.27 -4.12 -8.18
C SER A 23 -15.80 -4.85 -9.43
N SER A 24 -15.05 -5.95 -9.28
CA SER A 24 -14.54 -6.67 -10.43
C SER A 24 -15.71 -7.29 -11.23
N GLU A 25 -15.49 -7.58 -12.51
CA GLU A 25 -16.46 -8.34 -13.34
C GLU A 25 -16.69 -9.75 -12.80
N TYR A 26 -15.74 -10.26 -12.01
CA TYR A 26 -15.93 -11.46 -11.21
C TYR A 26 -16.61 -11.08 -9.88
N PRO A 27 -17.70 -11.76 -9.50
CA PRO A 27 -18.35 -11.52 -8.22
C PRO A 27 -17.44 -11.84 -7.02
N GLU A 28 -16.27 -12.44 -7.30
CA GLU A 28 -15.33 -13.00 -6.33
C GLU A 28 -14.09 -12.12 -6.01
N SER A 29 -14.03 -10.85 -6.44
CA SER A 29 -12.94 -9.95 -5.99
C SER A 29 -13.31 -8.46 -5.95
N THR A 30 -12.63 -7.72 -5.08
CA THR A 30 -12.69 -6.25 -5.04
C THR A 30 -11.35 -5.68 -5.43
N THR A 31 -11.34 -4.82 -6.44
CA THR A 31 -10.14 -4.13 -6.92
C THR A 31 -10.24 -2.65 -6.61
N VAL A 32 -9.17 -2.10 -6.05
CA VAL A 32 -9.09 -0.68 -5.71
C VAL A 32 -7.83 -0.07 -6.31
N TYR A 33 -7.96 1.13 -6.84
CA TYR A 33 -6.87 1.85 -7.47
C TYR A 33 -6.48 3.04 -6.61
N ALA A 34 -5.21 3.16 -6.23
CA ALA A 34 -4.64 4.37 -5.67
C ALA A 34 -3.92 5.13 -6.78
N HIS A 35 -4.38 6.35 -7.08
CA HIS A 35 -3.79 7.20 -8.10
C HIS A 35 -2.50 7.84 -7.59
N LEU A 36 -1.45 7.78 -8.41
CA LEU A 36 -0.15 8.36 -8.11
C LEU A 36 0.00 9.70 -8.84
N LEU A 37 0.63 10.68 -8.18
CA LEU A 37 1.01 11.92 -8.85
C LEU A 37 2.32 11.71 -9.63
N PRO A 38 2.51 12.42 -10.76
CA PRO A 38 3.74 12.35 -11.54
C PRO A 38 4.95 12.84 -10.72
N ASN A 39 6.14 12.26 -11.00
CA ASN A 39 7.43 12.70 -10.45
C ASN A 39 7.55 12.62 -8.92
N GLU A 40 6.87 11.67 -8.28
CA GLU A 40 6.94 11.46 -6.82
C GLU A 40 7.55 10.09 -6.44
N SER A 41 8.07 9.34 -7.42
CA SER A 41 8.59 7.98 -7.20
C SER A 41 9.88 7.95 -6.38
N HIS A 42 10.71 8.99 -6.47
CA HIS A 42 11.95 9.11 -5.71
C HIS A 42 11.69 9.23 -4.21
N ASN A 43 10.65 9.97 -3.82
CA ASN A 43 10.23 10.17 -2.43
C ASN A 43 9.37 9.04 -1.87
N PHE A 44 8.88 8.13 -2.71
CA PHE A 44 8.08 6.99 -2.26
C PHE A 44 8.90 6.07 -1.33
N MET A 45 8.32 5.69 -0.19
CA MET A 45 8.95 4.78 0.79
C MET A 45 8.17 3.48 0.97
N ALA A 46 6.85 3.55 1.05
CA ALA A 46 6.00 2.38 1.27
C ALA A 46 4.54 2.70 0.90
N ILE A 47 3.76 1.65 0.67
CA ILE A 47 2.30 1.71 0.67
C ILE A 47 1.78 1.09 1.97
N ILE A 48 0.78 1.74 2.56
CA ILE A 48 0.07 1.27 3.73
C ILE A 48 -1.35 0.93 3.29
N VAL A 49 -1.77 -0.30 3.54
CA VAL A 49 -3.10 -0.79 3.18
C VAL A 49 -3.84 -1.14 4.46
N CYS A 50 -5.00 -0.51 4.64
CA CYS A 50 -5.86 -0.66 5.80
C CYS A 50 -7.03 -1.54 5.42
N PHE A 51 -7.22 -2.60 6.19
CA PHE A 51 -8.28 -3.56 6.00
C PHE A 51 -9.16 -3.62 7.25
N GLN A 52 -10.43 -3.94 7.05
CA GLN A 52 -11.39 -4.19 8.12
C GLN A 52 -12.15 -5.48 7.81
N ARG A 53 -12.27 -6.35 8.81
CA ARG A 53 -13.13 -7.53 8.72
C ARG A 53 -13.90 -7.72 10.04
N PRO A 54 -15.21 -8.03 9.99
CA PRO A 54 -15.97 -8.32 11.20
C PRO A 54 -15.58 -9.63 11.90
N TRP A 55 -14.82 -10.53 11.24
CA TRP A 55 -14.51 -11.88 11.72
C TRP A 55 -13.05 -12.29 11.45
N ARG A 56 -12.71 -13.58 11.58
CA ARG A 56 -11.36 -14.12 11.31
C ARG A 56 -10.84 -13.68 9.95
N MET A 57 -9.59 -13.22 9.89
CA MET A 57 -9.03 -12.60 8.71
C MET A 57 -7.94 -13.47 8.07
N ASN A 58 -8.25 -14.11 6.94
CA ASN A 58 -7.23 -14.52 5.98
C ASN A 58 -7.19 -13.43 4.90
N ILE A 59 -6.01 -12.87 4.63
CA ILE A 59 -5.86 -11.83 3.62
C ILE A 59 -5.04 -12.42 2.50
N GLN A 60 -5.70 -12.52 1.37
CA GLN A 60 -5.05 -12.74 0.10
C GLN A 60 -5.28 -11.47 -0.71
N PHE A 61 -4.21 -10.69 -0.86
CA PHE A 61 -4.24 -9.51 -1.69
C PHE A 61 -3.03 -9.46 -2.60
N SER A 62 -3.22 -8.83 -3.76
CA SER A 62 -2.15 -8.52 -4.68
C SER A 62 -1.99 -7.03 -4.87
N VAL A 63 -0.75 -6.57 -4.97
CA VAL A 63 -0.41 -5.20 -5.32
C VAL A 63 0.31 -5.19 -6.66
N LYS A 64 -0.17 -4.36 -7.59
CA LYS A 64 0.36 -4.19 -8.93
C LYS A 64 0.50 -2.72 -9.29
N ASN A 65 1.53 -2.36 -10.04
CA ASN A 65 1.63 -1.04 -10.67
C ASN A 65 1.38 -1.15 -12.19
N THR A 66 1.20 -0.02 -12.87
CA THR A 66 0.89 0.00 -14.31
C THR A 66 2.01 -0.53 -15.18
N THR A 67 3.27 -0.35 -14.79
CA THR A 67 4.41 -0.49 -15.71
C THR A 67 5.20 -1.79 -15.51
N SER A 68 5.36 -2.27 -14.28
CA SER A 68 6.21 -3.45 -14.00
C SER A 68 5.47 -4.78 -14.10
N GLY A 69 4.14 -4.78 -14.05
CA GLY A 69 3.36 -6.02 -14.00
C GLY A 69 3.63 -6.88 -12.75
N PHE A 70 4.41 -6.37 -11.80
CA PHE A 70 4.79 -7.06 -10.58
C PHE A 70 3.54 -7.33 -9.73
N ILE A 71 3.38 -8.58 -9.31
CA ILE A 71 2.29 -9.03 -8.44
C ILE A 71 2.96 -9.47 -7.15
N TRP A 72 2.96 -8.62 -6.13
CA TRP A 72 3.20 -9.13 -4.79
C TRP A 72 1.90 -9.69 -4.27
N SER A 73 1.82 -11.01 -4.13
CA SER A 73 0.74 -11.67 -3.41
C SER A 73 1.27 -12.07 -2.03
N SER A 74 0.52 -11.71 -1.01
CA SER A 74 0.72 -12.27 0.32
C SER A 74 -0.54 -13.00 0.71
N CYS A 75 -0.36 -14.29 1.02
CA CYS A 75 -1.20 -14.97 1.98
C CYS A 75 -0.46 -14.82 3.30
N GLY A 76 -1.01 -14.03 4.23
CA GLY A 76 -0.48 -14.04 5.59
C GLY A 76 -0.46 -15.49 6.14
N PRO A 77 0.34 -15.80 7.17
CA PRO A 77 0.00 -16.93 8.02
C PRO A 77 -1.47 -16.77 8.47
N ASP A 78 -2.15 -17.83 8.91
CA ASP A 78 -3.45 -17.72 9.56
C ASP A 78 -3.32 -16.86 10.83
N ILE A 79 -3.26 -15.55 10.62
CA ILE A 79 -3.10 -14.53 11.63
C ILE A 79 -4.53 -14.26 12.06
N PHE A 80 -4.92 -14.89 13.16
CA PHE A 80 -6.22 -14.72 13.79
C PHE A 80 -6.32 -13.32 14.42
N ILE A 81 -6.39 -12.28 13.60
CA ILE A 81 -6.68 -10.93 14.05
C ILE A 81 -8.17 -10.68 13.85
N TYR A 82 -8.84 -10.32 14.94
CA TYR A 82 -10.20 -9.80 14.92
C TYR A 82 -10.12 -8.28 14.74
N GLY A 83 -10.87 -7.73 13.78
CA GLY A 83 -11.01 -6.28 13.59
C GLY A 83 -10.21 -5.71 12.42
N SER A 84 -9.49 -4.62 12.67
CA SER A 84 -8.76 -3.86 11.65
C SER A 84 -7.30 -4.30 11.56
N LEU A 85 -6.77 -4.40 10.34
CA LEU A 85 -5.36 -4.64 10.08
C LEU A 85 -4.76 -3.55 9.20
N MET A 86 -3.51 -3.19 9.50
CA MET A 86 -2.67 -2.37 8.64
C MET A 86 -1.52 -3.21 8.11
N VAL A 87 -1.34 -3.23 6.79
CA VAL A 87 -0.19 -3.86 6.13
C VAL A 87 0.67 -2.79 5.50
N ILE A 88 1.96 -2.79 5.82
CA ILE A 88 2.95 -1.88 5.26
C ILE A 88 3.79 -2.66 4.25
N VAL A 89 3.79 -2.24 2.99
CA VAL A 89 4.60 -2.83 1.92
C VAL A 89 5.70 -1.83 1.55
N PRO A 90 6.96 -2.08 1.95
CA PRO A 90 8.08 -1.19 1.66
C PRO A 90 8.43 -1.11 0.17
N LYS A 91 9.08 -0.02 -0.24
CA LYS A 91 9.60 0.21 -1.60
C LYS A 91 10.54 -0.89 -2.09
N SER A 92 11.25 -1.55 -1.17
CA SER A 92 12.13 -2.69 -1.50
C SER A 92 11.36 -3.94 -1.96
N ILE A 93 10.08 -4.04 -1.62
CA ILE A 93 9.18 -5.12 -2.05
C ILE A 93 8.37 -4.66 -3.26
N PHE A 94 7.85 -3.44 -3.22
CA PHE A 94 7.02 -2.87 -4.28
C PHE A 94 7.56 -1.50 -4.67
N SER A 95 8.27 -1.41 -5.79
CA SER A 95 8.79 -0.15 -6.31
C SER A 95 7.77 0.55 -7.20
N VAL A 96 7.74 1.88 -7.10
CA VAL A 96 6.99 2.77 -7.99
C VAL A 96 8.00 3.53 -8.84
N THR A 97 7.71 3.74 -10.11
CA THR A 97 8.46 4.62 -11.02
C THR A 97 7.62 5.83 -11.43
N ASP A 98 8.22 6.85 -12.04
CA ASP A 98 7.47 8.04 -12.50
C ASP A 98 6.52 7.72 -13.67
N ASP A 99 6.72 6.59 -14.33
CA ASP A 99 5.80 6.07 -15.36
C ASP A 99 4.59 5.34 -14.74
N ASP A 100 4.58 5.09 -13.43
CA ASP A 100 3.45 4.46 -12.76
C ASP A 100 2.37 5.50 -12.41
N HIS A 101 1.20 5.39 -13.03
CA HIS A 101 0.10 6.33 -12.81
C HIS A 101 -0.87 5.88 -11.71
N ARG A 102 -0.83 4.61 -11.34
CA ARG A 102 -1.67 4.04 -10.28
C ARG A 102 -1.09 2.76 -9.72
N ILE A 103 -1.47 2.49 -8.48
CA ILE A 103 -1.31 1.20 -7.81
C ILE A 103 -2.69 0.52 -7.80
N GLU A 104 -2.73 -0.71 -8.28
CA GLU A 104 -3.90 -1.58 -8.24
C GLU A 104 -3.74 -2.56 -7.08
N LEU A 105 -4.75 -2.61 -6.22
CA LEU A 105 -4.83 -3.55 -5.11
C LEU A 105 -6.06 -4.44 -5.30
N THR A 106 -5.85 -5.73 -5.44
CA THR A 106 -6.95 -6.69 -5.58
C THR A 106 -7.02 -7.57 -4.34
N ASN A 107 -8.18 -7.58 -3.70
CA ASN A 107 -8.51 -8.48 -2.61
C ASN A 107 -9.47 -9.57 -3.12
N THR A 108 -9.09 -10.83 -2.91
CA THR A 108 -9.88 -12.00 -3.34
C THR A 108 -10.77 -12.55 -2.22
N ASP A 109 -10.74 -11.99 -1.00
CA ASP A 109 -11.64 -12.36 0.10
C ASP A 109 -12.71 -11.29 0.34
N HIS A 110 -13.97 -11.59 -0.02
CA HIS A 110 -15.13 -10.70 0.14
C HIS A 110 -15.44 -10.25 1.55
N SER A 111 -15.03 -11.05 2.52
CA SER A 111 -15.31 -10.72 3.90
C SER A 111 -14.28 -9.76 4.48
N VAL A 112 -13.21 -9.46 3.74
CA VAL A 112 -12.28 -8.37 4.06
C VAL A 112 -12.64 -7.14 3.23
N GLU A 113 -12.88 -6.03 3.90
CA GLU A 113 -13.03 -4.72 3.27
C GLU A 113 -11.68 -3.99 3.27
N ILE A 114 -11.33 -3.34 2.17
CA ILE A 114 -10.22 -2.37 2.15
C ILE A 114 -10.83 -1.04 2.53
N VAL A 115 -10.42 -0.48 3.67
CA VAL A 115 -10.98 0.75 4.23
C VAL A 115 -10.07 1.96 4.05
N GLY A 116 -8.82 1.74 3.62
CA GLY A 116 -7.91 2.82 3.31
C GLY A 116 -6.66 2.35 2.58
N ILE A 117 -6.13 3.25 1.76
CA ILE A 117 -4.80 3.15 1.19
C ILE A 117 -4.08 4.45 1.54
N HIS A 118 -2.81 4.37 1.93
CA HIS A 118 -1.96 5.53 2.17
C HIS A 118 -0.58 5.31 1.57
N LEU A 119 0.04 6.39 1.14
CA LEU A 119 1.42 6.41 0.64
C LEU A 119 2.31 7.04 1.72
N LEU A 120 3.40 6.35 2.05
CA LEU A 120 4.45 6.86 2.90
C LEU A 120 5.54 7.46 2.02
N ARG A 121 5.91 8.71 2.29
CA ARG A 121 6.88 9.48 1.50
C ARG A 121 7.88 10.21 2.40
N THR A 122 9.10 10.40 1.92
CA THR A 122 10.02 11.39 2.49
C THR A 122 9.61 12.79 2.07
N ARG A 123 9.77 13.78 2.95
CA ARG A 123 9.72 15.19 2.55
C ARG A 123 11.01 15.55 1.83
N GLU A 124 10.88 16.27 0.71
CA GLU A 124 12.04 16.93 0.12
C GLU A 124 12.53 18.00 1.10
N GLN A 125 13.83 17.96 1.42
CA GLN A 125 14.49 19.12 1.98
C GLN A 125 14.62 20.15 0.85
N LYS A 126 13.82 21.22 0.95
CA LYS A 126 13.99 22.42 0.13
C LYS A 126 15.33 23.09 0.40
#